data_AF-A0A1F3VB17-F1
#
_entry.id   AF-A0A1F3VB17-F1
#
_cell.length_a   1.000
_cell.length_b   1.000
_cell.length_c   1.000
_cell.angle_alpha   90.00
_cell.angle_beta   90.00
_cell.angle_gamma   90.00
#
_symmetry.space_group_name_H-M   'P 1'
#
loop_
_entity.id
_entity.type
_entity.pdbx_description
1 polymer ?
#
loop_
_entity_poly.entity_id
_entity_poly.type
_entity_poly.pdbx_seq_one_letter_code
_entity_poly.pdbx_strand_id
1 'polypeptide(L)' 'MTKFSDIEKLDEKELRRLRMNLNNRLESFKRSENPKELAKSHMLHGLGKGECESLLERVRISEKKLSGN' A
#
# COMPACT_ATOMS: atom_id res chain seq x y z
N MET A 1 -9.47 8.22 -10.79
CA MET A 1 -8.10 7.89 -11.24
C MET A 1 -7.49 6.98 -10.18
N THR A 2 -7.49 5.66 -10.41
CA THR A 2 -6.92 4.67 -9.47
C THR A 2 -5.42 4.89 -9.40
N LYS A 3 -4.93 5.52 -8.32
CA LYS A 3 -3.50 5.86 -8.08
C LYS A 3 -2.54 4.65 -8.16
N PHE A 4 -3.06 3.43 -8.29
CA PHE A 4 -2.33 2.18 -8.28
C PHE A 4 -2.82 1.21 -9.37
N SER A 5 -3.31 1.73 -10.51
CA SER A 5 -3.67 0.88 -11.66
C SER A 5 -2.46 0.06 -12.15
N ASP A 6 -1.27 0.66 -12.12
CA ASP A 6 -0.03 0.12 -12.69
C ASP A 6 0.89 -0.51 -11.64
N ILE A 7 0.35 -1.05 -10.54
CA ILE A 7 1.18 -1.66 -9.47
C ILE A 7 2.10 -2.76 -9.99
N GLU A 8 1.67 -3.45 -11.05
CA GLU A 8 2.42 -4.54 -11.68
C GLU A 8 3.63 -4.06 -12.49
N LYS A 9 3.75 -2.75 -12.74
CA LYS A 9 4.87 -2.12 -13.45
C LYS A 9 5.92 -1.52 -12.50
N LEU A 10 5.65 -1.50 -11.20
CA LEU A 10 6.57 -0.97 -10.20
C LEU A 10 7.78 -1.89 -10.03
N ASP A 11 8.93 -1.30 -9.74
CA ASP A 11 10.13 -2.07 -9.44
C ASP A 11 10.11 -2.66 -8.01
N GLU A 12 11.08 -3.52 -7.70
CA GLU A 12 11.18 -4.16 -6.38
C GLU A 12 11.28 -3.14 -5.23
N LYS A 13 12.01 -2.04 -5.42
CA LYS A 13 12.21 -1.02 -4.38
C LYS A 13 10.91 -0.25 -4.13
N GLU A 14 10.19 0.09 -5.19
CA GLU A 14 8.90 0.77 -5.13
C GLU A 14 7.85 -0.12 -4.46
N LEU A 15 7.77 -1.40 -4.82
CA LEU A 15 6.87 -2.36 -4.20
C LEU A 15 7.19 -2.57 -2.72
N ARG A 16 8.47 -2.71 -2.36
CA ARG A 16 8.91 -2.83 -0.96
C ARG A 16 8.53 -1.58 -0.17
N ARG A 17 8.78 -0.38 -0.72
CA ARG A 17 8.40 0.89 -0.10
C ARG A 17 6.89 0.97 0.10
N LEU A 18 6.10 0.59 -0.91
CA LEU A 18 4.65 0.61 -0.82
C LEU A 18 4.13 -0.39 0.23
N ARG A 19 4.68 -1.61 0.27
CA ARG A 19 4.36 -2.60 1.31
C ARG A 19 4.63 -2.09 2.71
N MET A 20 5.79 -1.44 2.94
CA MET A 20 6.11 -0.85 4.24
C MET A 20 5.11 0.24 4.64
N ASN A 21 4.77 1.15 3.73
CA ASN A 21 3.78 2.20 4.00
C ASN A 21 2.40 1.61 4.30
N LEU A 22 1.99 0.57 3.58
CA LEU A 22 0.71 -0.12 3.80
C LEU A 22 0.67 -0.81 5.15
N ASN A 23 1.71 -1.56 5.52
CA ASN A 23 1.79 -2.20 6.83
C ASN A 23 1.72 -1.17 7.97
N ASN A 24 2.48 -0.08 7.87
CA ASN A 24 2.44 0.99 8.88
C ASN A 24 1.04 1.62 8.97
N ARG A 25 0.38 1.82 7.83
CA ARG A 25 -0.96 2.40 7.79
C ARG A 25 -2.00 1.45 8.39
N LEU A 26 -1.95 0.17 8.05
CA LEU A 26 -2.81 -0.86 8.63
C LEU A 26 -2.60 -1.03 10.13
N GLU A 27 -1.36 -0.91 10.59
CA GLU A 27 -1.06 -0.90 12.02
C GLU A 27 -1.69 0.32 12.72
N SER A 28 -1.62 1.50 12.09
CA SER A 28 -2.32 2.68 12.62
C SER A 28 -3.83 2.49 12.72
N PHE A 29 -4.45 1.81 11.75
CA PHE A 29 -5.88 1.44 11.80
C PHE A 29 -6.20 0.40 12.89
N LYS A 30 -5.23 -0.45 13.28
CA LYS A 30 -5.42 -1.43 14.37
C LYS A 30 -5.28 -0.80 15.76
N ARG A 31 -4.38 0.18 15.90
CA ARG A 31 -4.05 0.79 17.21
C ARG A 31 -4.96 1.94 17.60
N SER A 32 -5.71 2.52 16.66
CA SER A 32 -6.56 3.68 16.91
C SER A 32 -7.90 3.52 16.18
N GLU A 33 -8.99 3.82 16.88
CA GLU A 33 -10.32 3.97 16.27
C GLU A 33 -10.38 5.18 15.34
N ASN A 34 -9.54 6.20 15.58
CA ASN A 34 -9.43 7.42 14.77
C ASN A 34 -7.96 7.66 14.35
N PRO A 35 -7.46 6.92 13.36
CA PRO A 35 -6.09 7.07 12.90
C PRO A 35 -5.88 8.42 12.22
N LYS A 36 -4.74 9.05 12.50
CA LYS A 36 -4.39 10.37 11.96
C LYS A 36 -4.49 10.38 10.44
N GLU A 37 -5.07 11.44 9.89
CA GLU A 37 -5.07 11.65 8.44
C GLU A 37 -3.64 11.83 7.91
N LEU A 38 -3.38 11.22 6.75
CA LEU A 38 -2.11 11.39 6.06
C LEU A 38 -2.12 12.74 5.32
N ALA A 39 -0.95 13.34 5.13
CA ALA A 39 -0.84 14.55 4.30
C ALA A 39 -1.32 14.29 2.86
N LYS A 40 -1.88 15.30 2.19
CA LYS A 40 -2.39 15.19 0.81
C LYS A 40 -1.37 14.67 -0.21
N SER A 41 -0.09 14.95 0.04
CA SER A 41 1.05 14.48 -0.77
C SER A 41 1.43 13.01 -0.50
N HIS A 42 0.94 12.40 0.58
CA HIS A 42 1.22 11.03 0.91
C HIS A 42 0.50 10.09 -0.07
N MET A 43 1.19 9.04 -0.53
CA MET A 43 0.66 8.13 -1.55
C MET A 43 -0.64 7.43 -1.14
N LEU A 44 -0.77 7.09 0.15
CA LEU A 44 -1.95 6.44 0.74
C LEU A 44 -3.02 7.44 1.24
N HIS A 45 -2.88 8.74 0.96
CA HIS A 45 -3.88 9.73 1.39
C HIS A 45 -5.26 9.44 0.80
N GLY A 46 -6.28 9.49 1.65
CA GLY A 46 -7.66 9.19 1.31
C GLY A 46 -8.02 7.70 1.28
N LEU A 47 -7.05 6.79 1.48
CA LEU A 47 -7.34 5.36 1.51
C LEU A 47 -7.82 4.90 2.90
N GLY A 48 -8.95 4.19 2.91
CA GLY A 48 -9.45 3.48 4.07
C GLY A 48 -8.71 2.17 4.37
N LYS A 49 -9.08 1.52 5.47
CA LYS A 49 -8.49 0.24 5.89
C LYS A 49 -8.64 -0.84 4.81
N GLY A 50 -9.87 -1.05 4.31
CA GLY A 50 -10.13 -2.07 3.28
C GLY A 50 -9.36 -1.82 1.98
N GLU A 51 -9.27 -0.56 1.55
CA GLU A 51 -8.47 -0.20 0.37
C GLU A 51 -6.98 -0.48 0.57
N CYS A 52 -6.45 -0.23 1.77
CA CYS A 52 -5.07 -0.56 2.11
C CYS A 52 -4.84 -2.08 2.14
N GLU A 53 -5.80 -2.88 2.62
CA GLU A 53 -5.71 -4.35 2.62
C GLU A 53 -5.70 -4.91 1.20
N SER A 54 -6.64 -4.48 0.34
CA SER A 54 -6.69 -4.87 -1.07
C SER A 54 -5.43 -4.43 -1.83
N LEU A 55 -4.90 -3.23 -1.53
CA LEU A 55 -3.68 -2.76 -2.18
C LEU A 55 -2.46 -3.60 -1.75
N LEU A 56 -2.38 -3.99 -0.48
CA LEU A 56 -1.29 -4.82 0.04
C LEU A 56 -1.27 -6.20 -0.60
N GLU A 57 -2.43 -6.80 -0.83
CA GLU A 57 -2.54 -8.07 -1.55
C GLU A 57 -1.95 -7.96 -2.97
N ARG A 58 -2.33 -6.91 -3.72
CA ARG A 58 -1.81 -6.66 -5.07
C ARG A 58 -0.29 -6.42 -5.08
N VAL A 59 0.24 -5.73 -4.07
CA VAL A 59 1.69 -5.54 -3.91
C VAL A 59 2.40 -6.87 -3.69
N ARG A 60 1.88 -7.74 -2.82
CA ARG A 60 2.48 -9.05 -2.55
C ARG A 60 2.47 -9.96 -3.78
N ILE A 61 1.38 -9.93 -4.56
CA ILE A 61 1.30 -10.65 -5.84
C ILE A 61 2.38 -10.14 -6.80
N SER A 62 2.55 -8.83 -6.89
CA SER A 62 3.54 -8.20 -7.78
C SER A 62 4.99 -8.47 -7.33
N GLU A 63 5.27 -8.40 -6.03
CA GLU A 63 6.58 -8.80 -5.45
C GLU A 63 6.88 -10.26 -5.79
N LYS A 64 5.89 -11.17 -5.66
CA LYS A 64 6.05 -12.58 -6.00
C LYS A 64 6.36 -12.78 -7.48
N LYS A 65 5.67 -12.05 -8.37
CA LYS A 65 5.89 -12.08 -9.83
C LYS A 65 7.30 -11.59 -10.21
N LEU A 66 7.88 -10.63 -9.47
CA LEU A 66 9.25 -10.17 -9.71
C LEU A 66 10.31 -11.11 -9.14
N SER A 67 9.99 -11.79 -8.02
CA SER A 67 10.94 -12.67 -7.32
C SER A 67 11.13 -14.05 -7.95
N GLY A 68 10.33 -14.44 -8.94
CA GLY A 68 10.50 -15.65 -9.75
C GLY A 68 10.44 -15.33 -11.24
N ASN A 69 11.16 -15.96 -12.17
CA ASN A 69 11.76 -17.30 -12.20
C ASN A 69 10.99 -18.37 -11.42
#